data_AF-A0A3G6NAJ1-F1
#
_entry.id   AF-A0A3G6NAJ1-F1
#
_cell.length_a   1.000
_cell.length_b   1.000
_cell.length_c   1.000
_cell.angle_alpha   90.00
_cell.angle_beta   90.00
_cell.angle_gamma   90.00
#
_symmetry.space_group_name_H-M   'P 1'
#
loop_
_entity.id
_entity.type
_entity.pdbx_description
1 polymer ?
#
loop_
_entity_poly.entity_id
_entity_poly.type
_entity_poly.pdbx_seq_one_letter_code
_entity_poly.pdbx_strand_id
1 'polypeptide(L)'
;MIWLTFDSLKNNQDKDSTIIVYVIDLIFLIFSSGSLFYFLKTQIIKVTENHLIVSYQFLPFSKKVLLNDINGFKQIPKPVKYSKGFEKPQTIYTIFETFIILKNKNDLKTYALDDFEFNEVRKLVEKIKRREGKLEVKKLTTVEFIFQNFSIILFLIICLILVLGLSNALINNS
;
A
#
# COMPACT_ATOMS: atom_id res chain seq x y z
N MET A 1 2.78 -20.72 22.22
CA MET A 1 3.96 -20.76 21.33
C MET A 1 4.91 -19.58 21.58
N ILE A 2 4.42 -18.34 21.65
CA ILE A 2 5.22 -17.15 22.05
C ILE A 2 5.83 -17.29 23.46
N TRP A 3 5.11 -17.92 24.39
CA TRP A 3 5.60 -18.12 25.78
C TRP A 3 6.81 -19.07 25.87
N LEU A 4 6.88 -20.09 25.01
CA LEU A 4 7.97 -21.07 24.99
C LEU A 4 9.27 -20.48 24.41
N THR A 5 9.15 -19.56 23.45
CA THR A 5 10.30 -18.81 22.94
C THR A 5 10.85 -17.82 23.96
N PHE A 6 10.00 -17.24 24.81
CA PHE A 6 10.42 -16.34 25.89
C PHE A 6 11.16 -17.09 27.02
N ASP A 7 10.67 -18.24 27.45
CA ASP A 7 11.32 -19.05 28.51
C ASP A 7 12.66 -19.64 28.04
N SER A 8 12.76 -20.03 26.77
CA SER A 8 14.01 -20.53 26.19
C SER A 8 15.10 -19.45 26.10
N LEU A 9 14.72 -18.18 25.91
CA LEU A 9 15.66 -17.04 25.84
C LEU A 9 16.14 -16.58 27.22
N LYS A 10 15.31 -16.75 28.25
CA LYS A 10 15.65 -16.39 29.63
C LYS A 10 16.70 -17.30 30.27
N ASN A 11 16.81 -18.55 29.81
CA ASN A 11 17.63 -19.58 30.46
C ASN A 11 19.01 -19.84 29.83
N ASN A 12 19.32 -19.27 28.66
CA ASN A 12 20.60 -19.47 27.98
C ASN A 12 21.22 -18.12 27.59
N GLN A 13 21.99 -17.53 28.51
CA GLN A 13 22.93 -16.46 28.22
C GLN A 13 24.15 -17.06 27.52
N ASP A 14 24.06 -17.16 26.19
CA ASP A 14 25.22 -17.38 25.34
C ASP A 14 25.28 -16.23 24.33
N LYS A 15 26.48 -15.78 23.94
CA LYS A 15 26.61 -14.63 23.00
C LYS A 15 25.85 -14.87 21.69
N ASP A 16 25.75 -16.13 21.30
CA ASP A 16 25.03 -16.58 20.11
C ASP A 16 23.50 -16.35 20.24
N SER A 17 22.92 -16.50 21.43
CA SER A 17 21.48 -16.26 21.64
C SER A 17 21.14 -14.77 21.53
N THR A 18 22.01 -13.90 22.03
CA THR A 18 21.87 -12.43 21.90
C THR A 18 21.94 -11.98 20.44
N ILE A 19 22.90 -12.53 19.66
CA ILE A 19 23.04 -12.22 18.23
C ILE A 19 21.79 -12.63 17.46
N ILE A 20 21.22 -13.81 17.75
CA ILE A 20 20.00 -14.30 17.09
C ILE A 20 18.83 -13.34 17.32
N VAL A 21 18.65 -12.80 18.53
CA VAL A 21 17.56 -11.85 18.82
C VAL A 21 17.74 -10.55 18.01
N TYR A 22 18.95 -9.99 17.94
CA TYR A 22 19.21 -8.80 17.13
C TYR A 22 18.90 -9.00 15.64
N VAL A 23 19.22 -10.17 15.10
CA VAL A 23 18.92 -10.51 13.70
C VAL A 23 17.40 -10.57 13.48
N ILE A 24 16.66 -11.19 14.40
CA ILE A 24 15.20 -11.27 14.32
C ILE A 24 14.57 -9.88 14.41
N ASP A 25 15.01 -9.04 15.35
CA ASP A 25 14.53 -7.67 15.50
C ASP A 25 14.77 -6.83 14.24
N LEU A 26 15.97 -6.95 13.64
CA LEU A 26 16.30 -6.26 12.40
C LEU A 26 15.35 -6.67 11.26
N ILE A 27 15.05 -7.96 11.14
CA ILE A 27 14.13 -8.48 10.11
C ILE A 27 12.73 -7.87 10.31
N PHE A 28 12.18 -7.91 11.52
CA PHE A 28 10.86 -7.33 11.79
C PHE A 28 10.82 -5.81 11.61
N LEU A 29 11.91 -5.12 11.90
CA LEU A 29 12.02 -3.67 11.70
C LEU A 29 12.03 -3.31 10.20
N ILE A 30 12.70 -4.12 9.36
CA ILE A 30 12.66 -4.00 7.91
C ILE A 30 11.24 -4.22 7.39
N PHE A 31 10.55 -5.28 7.84
CA PHE A 31 9.17 -5.55 7.45
C PHE A 31 8.20 -4.44 7.87
N SER A 32 8.33 -3.95 9.11
CA SER A 32 7.53 -2.82 9.62
C SER A 32 7.74 -1.56 8.79
N SER A 33 9.00 -1.22 8.49
CA SER A 33 9.35 -0.08 7.65
C SER A 33 8.81 -0.22 6.23
N GLY A 34 8.90 -1.40 5.62
CA GLY A 34 8.32 -1.69 4.31
C GLY A 34 6.81 -1.56 4.29
N SER A 35 6.13 -2.08 5.31
CA SER A 35 4.68 -1.97 5.47
C SER A 35 4.24 -0.51 5.62
N LEU A 36 4.93 0.26 6.45
CA LEU A 36 4.69 1.69 6.63
C LEU A 36 4.90 2.47 5.33
N PHE A 37 5.98 2.17 4.59
CA PHE A 37 6.24 2.79 3.29
C PHE A 37 5.11 2.53 2.29
N TYR A 38 4.63 1.29 2.21
CA TYR A 38 3.49 0.93 1.35
C TYR A 38 2.24 1.71 1.75
N PHE A 39 1.94 1.77 3.05
CA PHE A 39 0.81 2.48 3.60
C PHE A 39 0.83 3.98 3.30
N LEU A 40 2.01 4.62 3.39
CA LEU A 40 2.20 6.03 3.04
C LEU A 40 2.04 6.31 1.53
N LYS A 41 2.43 5.33 0.70
CA LYS A 41 2.35 5.44 -0.76
C LYS A 41 0.93 5.21 -1.31
N THR A 42 -0.01 4.75 -0.48
CA THR A 42 -1.41 4.57 -0.87
C THR A 42 -1.99 5.88 -1.40
N GLN A 43 -2.45 5.84 -2.66
CA GLN A 43 -3.05 6.95 -3.36
C GLN A 43 -4.57 6.82 -3.33
N ILE A 44 -5.27 7.95 -3.26
CA ILE A 44 -6.72 8.06 -3.40
C ILE A 44 -7.00 8.86 -4.67
N ILE A 45 -7.98 8.41 -5.43
CA ILE A 45 -8.54 9.18 -6.54
C ILE A 45 -9.92 9.67 -6.14
N LYS A 46 -10.09 11.00 -6.16
CA LYS A 46 -11.37 11.67 -5.91
C LYS A 46 -11.81 12.36 -7.17
N VAL A 47 -13.01 12.05 -7.64
CA VAL A 47 -13.63 12.70 -8.79
C VAL A 47 -14.68 13.68 -8.27
N THR A 48 -14.56 14.93 -8.68
CA THR A 48 -15.51 16.02 -8.39
C THR A 48 -16.15 16.49 -9.70
N GLU A 49 -17.08 17.43 -9.64
CA GLU A 49 -17.77 17.94 -10.84
C GLU A 49 -16.81 18.49 -11.90
N ASN A 50 -15.73 19.15 -11.49
CA ASN A 50 -14.81 19.82 -12.41
C ASN A 50 -13.39 19.26 -12.37
N HIS A 51 -13.02 18.52 -11.32
CA HIS A 51 -11.64 18.07 -11.10
C HIS A 51 -11.56 16.58 -10.78
N LEU A 52 -10.51 15.94 -11.29
CA LEU A 52 -9.96 14.70 -10.77
C LEU A 52 -8.77 15.03 -9.87
N ILE A 53 -8.82 14.57 -8.64
CA ILE A 53 -7.80 14.81 -7.61
C ILE A 53 -7.15 13.47 -7.30
N VAL A 54 -5.84 13.39 -7.50
CA VAL A 54 -5.01 12.27 -7.04
C VAL A 54 -4.24 12.75 -5.82
N SER A 55 -4.48 12.16 -4.67
CA SER A 55 -3.82 12.52 -3.41
C SER A 55 -3.19 11.31 -2.76
N TYR A 56 -2.10 11.50 -2.04
CA TYR A 56 -1.64 10.49 -1.11
C TYR A 56 -2.52 10.52 0.14
N GLN A 57 -2.86 9.37 0.69
CA GLN A 57 -3.77 9.28 1.83
C GLN A 57 -3.21 9.96 3.09
N PHE A 58 -1.91 9.79 3.34
CA PHE A 58 -1.24 10.24 4.57
C PHE A 58 -0.26 11.37 4.38
N LEU A 59 -0.05 11.81 3.14
CA LEU A 59 0.85 12.92 2.85
C LEU A 59 0.02 14.11 2.39
N PRO A 60 0.44 15.35 2.73
CA PRO A 60 -0.26 16.57 2.31
C PRO A 60 -0.09 16.88 0.81
N PHE A 61 0.31 15.89 0.00
CA PHE A 61 0.55 16.03 -1.42
C PHE A 61 -0.69 15.60 -2.20
N SER A 62 -1.22 16.52 -3.01
CA SER A 62 -2.31 16.26 -3.93
C SER A 62 -2.05 16.93 -5.28
N LYS A 63 -2.43 16.24 -6.35
CA LYS A 63 -2.40 16.73 -7.72
C LYS A 63 -3.83 16.85 -8.23
N LYS A 64 -4.21 18.06 -8.61
CA LYS A 64 -5.54 18.36 -9.15
C LYS A 64 -5.45 18.53 -10.66
N VAL A 65 -6.39 17.94 -11.37
CA VAL A 65 -6.50 17.99 -12.83
C VAL A 65 -7.92 18.36 -13.19
N LEU A 66 -8.11 19.33 -14.08
CA LEU A 66 -9.44 19.65 -14.62
C LEU A 66 -9.94 18.50 -15.49
N LEU A 67 -11.19 18.07 -15.32
CA LEU A 67 -11.75 16.99 -16.13
C LEU A 67 -11.71 17.32 -17.63
N ASN A 68 -11.93 18.59 -17.98
CA ASN A 68 -11.86 19.07 -19.35
C ASN A 68 -10.47 18.94 -19.98
N ASP A 69 -9.42 18.87 -19.16
CA ASP A 69 -8.04 18.72 -19.63
C ASP A 69 -7.63 17.26 -19.81
N ILE A 70 -8.44 16.32 -19.32
CA ILE A 70 -8.23 14.88 -19.51
C ILE A 70 -8.65 14.52 -20.94
N ASN A 71 -7.71 14.03 -21.74
CA ASN A 71 -8.00 13.49 -23.06
C ASN A 71 -8.44 12.02 -23.00
N GLY A 72 -7.85 11.25 -22.07
CA GLY A 72 -8.19 9.85 -21.91
C GLY A 72 -7.45 9.18 -20.76
N PHE A 73 -7.64 7.87 -20.69
CA PHE A 73 -7.02 7.01 -19.69
C PHE A 73 -6.36 5.83 -20.39
N LYS A 74 -5.19 5.40 -19.89
CA LYS A 74 -4.48 4.21 -20.35
C LYS A 74 -4.04 3.40 -19.15
N GLN A 75 -4.22 2.08 -19.22
CA GLN A 75 -3.73 1.17 -18.21
C GLN A 75 -2.74 0.20 -18.88
N ILE A 76 -1.60 -0.03 -18.23
CA ILE A 76 -0.57 -0.93 -18.71
C ILE A 76 -0.41 -2.05 -17.69
N PRO A 77 -0.74 -3.31 -18.05
CA PRO A 77 -0.46 -4.46 -17.20
C PRO A 77 1.05 -4.72 -17.17
N LYS A 78 1.62 -4.79 -15.97
CA LYS A 78 2.99 -5.23 -15.72
C LYS A 78 2.95 -6.58 -15.00
N PRO A 79 3.09 -7.69 -15.74
CA PRO A 79 3.15 -9.01 -15.13
C PRO A 79 4.44 -9.12 -14.31
N VAL A 80 4.30 -9.39 -13.02
CA VAL A 80 5.42 -9.74 -12.15
C VAL A 80 5.68 -11.23 -12.35
N LYS A 81 6.80 -11.50 -13.01
CA LYS A 81 7.24 -12.85 -13.33
C LYS A 81 8.22 -13.33 -12.29
N TYR A 82 8.07 -14.57 -11.87
CA TYR A 82 9.03 -15.27 -11.05
C TYR A 82 9.60 -16.42 -11.86
N SER A 83 10.92 -16.56 -11.86
CA SER A 83 11.58 -17.76 -12.35
C SER A 83 12.34 -18.41 -11.21
N LYS A 84 12.20 -19.72 -11.09
CA LYS A 84 13.00 -20.55 -10.19
C LYS A 84 13.95 -21.38 -11.06
N GLY A 85 15.24 -21.06 -11.03
CA GLY A 85 16.25 -21.77 -11.83
C GLY A 85 16.01 -21.67 -13.35
N PHE A 86 16.02 -22.81 -14.05
CA PHE A 86 15.89 -22.95 -15.51
C PHE A 86 14.43 -23.09 -16.01
N GLU A 87 13.43 -22.98 -15.13
CA GLU A 87 12.03 -23.07 -15.52
C GLU A 87 11.54 -21.80 -16.22
N LYS A 88 10.58 -21.97 -17.15
CA LYS A 88 9.95 -20.82 -17.81
C LYS A 88 9.31 -19.89 -16.77
N PRO A 89 9.56 -18.58 -16.85
CA PRO A 89 9.04 -17.62 -15.88
C PRO A 89 7.51 -17.66 -15.84
N GLN A 90 6.95 -17.91 -14.66
CA GLN A 90 5.52 -17.89 -14.41
C GLN A 90 5.11 -16.52 -13.87
N THR A 91 3.96 -16.00 -14.33
CA THR A 91 3.39 -14.76 -13.80
C THR A 91 2.74 -15.06 -12.45
N ILE A 92 3.21 -14.44 -11.37
CA ILE A 92 2.61 -14.60 -10.04
C ILE A 92 1.42 -13.64 -9.89
N TYR A 93 1.60 -12.37 -10.24
CA TYR A 93 0.56 -11.35 -10.16
C TYR A 93 0.81 -10.25 -11.20
N THR A 94 -0.23 -9.50 -11.56
CA THR A 94 -0.14 -8.38 -12.50
C THR A 94 -0.34 -7.09 -11.74
N ILE A 95 0.64 -6.19 -11.81
CA ILE A 95 0.50 -4.82 -11.33
C ILE A 95 -0.03 -3.98 -12.47
N PHE A 96 -1.05 -3.16 -12.24
CA PHE A 96 -1.54 -2.23 -13.25
C PHE A 96 -0.95 -0.84 -13.02
N GLU A 97 -0.34 -0.28 -14.07
CA GLU A 97 0.04 1.13 -14.08
C GLU A 97 -1.01 1.92 -14.85
N THR A 98 -1.65 2.87 -14.17
CA THR A 98 -2.68 3.71 -14.76
C THR A 98 -2.13 5.08 -15.10
N PHE A 99 -2.46 5.57 -16.28
CA PHE A 99 -2.03 6.86 -16.83
C PHE A 99 -3.26 7.68 -17.19
N ILE A 100 -3.32 8.91 -16.68
CA ILE A 100 -4.31 9.91 -17.07
C ILE A 100 -3.64 10.81 -18.11
N ILE A 101 -4.10 10.70 -19.34
CA ILE A 101 -3.54 11.41 -20.50
C ILE A 101 -4.16 12.80 -20.55
N LEU A 102 -3.33 13.83 -20.46
CA LEU A 102 -3.77 15.23 -20.51
C LEU A 102 -3.65 15.78 -21.94
N LYS A 103 -4.44 16.82 -22.26
CA LYS A 103 -4.42 17.50 -23.57
C LYS A 103 -3.06 18.07 -23.96
N ASN A 104 -2.24 18.44 -22.97
CA ASN A 104 -0.88 18.96 -23.17
C ASN A 104 0.17 17.86 -23.42
N LYS A 105 -0.24 16.61 -23.72
CA LYS A 105 0.63 15.43 -23.89
C LYS A 105 1.44 15.05 -22.65
N ASN A 106 1.15 15.63 -21.48
CA ASN A 106 1.69 15.16 -20.22
C ASN A 106 0.82 14.04 -19.67
N ASP A 107 1.45 13.02 -19.09
CA ASP A 107 0.74 11.91 -18.46
C ASP A 107 0.87 12.00 -16.93
N LEU A 108 -0.25 11.82 -16.23
CA LEU A 108 -0.26 11.64 -14.79
C LEU A 108 -0.32 10.15 -14.50
N LYS A 109 0.78 9.61 -13.96
CA LYS A 109 0.87 8.23 -13.53
C LYS A 109 0.24 8.05 -12.14
N THR A 110 -0.65 7.09 -12.02
CA THR A 110 -1.27 6.64 -10.77
C THR A 110 -1.18 5.12 -10.66
N TYR A 111 -1.00 4.64 -9.44
CA TYR A 111 -0.85 3.21 -9.13
C TYR A 111 -2.05 2.67 -8.35
N ALA A 112 -3.14 3.44 -8.30
CA ALA A 112 -4.18 3.27 -7.31
C ALA A 112 -5.40 2.48 -7.79
N LEU A 113 -5.40 1.97 -9.03
CA LEU A 113 -6.59 1.36 -9.62
C LEU A 113 -6.27 -0.01 -10.19
N ASP A 114 -6.98 -1.02 -9.71
CA ASP A 114 -7.14 -2.28 -10.44
C ASP A 114 -8.00 -2.10 -11.71
N ASP A 115 -8.17 -3.15 -12.51
CA ASP A 115 -8.96 -3.10 -13.75
C ASP A 115 -10.42 -2.68 -13.53
N PHE A 116 -11.03 -3.08 -12.40
CA PHE A 116 -12.42 -2.78 -12.09
C PHE A 116 -12.56 -1.31 -11.67
N GLU A 117 -11.76 -0.88 -10.70
CA GLU A 117 -11.71 0.49 -10.19
C GLU A 117 -11.35 1.47 -11.31
N PHE A 118 -10.44 1.09 -12.21
CA PHE A 118 -10.09 1.86 -13.40
C PHE A 118 -11.30 2.13 -14.28
N ASN A 119 -12.08 1.08 -14.57
CA ASN A 119 -13.26 1.19 -15.40
C ASN A 119 -14.35 2.04 -14.74
N GLU A 120 -14.54 1.93 -13.43
CA GLU A 120 -15.49 2.77 -12.69
C GLU A 120 -15.09 4.24 -12.69
N VAL A 121 -13.81 4.55 -12.42
CA VAL A 121 -13.30 5.93 -12.49
C VAL A 121 -13.46 6.49 -13.91
N ARG A 122 -13.11 5.72 -14.94
CA ARG A 122 -13.25 6.15 -16.34
C ARG A 122 -14.71 6.45 -16.70
N LYS A 123 -15.63 5.53 -16.38
CA LYS A 123 -17.07 5.72 -16.62
C LYS A 123 -17.59 6.95 -15.91
N LEU A 124 -17.19 7.16 -14.65
CA LEU A 124 -17.63 8.29 -13.85
C LEU A 124 -17.16 9.62 -14.46
N VAL A 125 -15.89 9.70 -14.87
CA VAL A 125 -15.34 10.90 -15.52
C VAL A 125 -16.06 11.21 -16.83
N GLU A 126 -16.36 10.19 -17.65
CA GLU A 126 -17.12 10.41 -18.89
C GLU A 126 -18.55 10.84 -18.64
N LYS A 127 -19.25 10.25 -17.66
CA LYS A 127 -20.61 10.68 -17.27
C LYS A 127 -20.65 12.15 -16.85
N ILE A 128 -19.69 12.57 -16.04
CA ILE A 128 -19.58 13.97 -15.58
C ILE A 128 -19.34 14.92 -16.77
N LYS A 129 -18.42 14.56 -17.68
CA LYS A 129 -18.18 15.35 -18.90
C LYS A 129 -19.43 15.50 -19.77
N ARG A 130 -20.24 14.44 -19.85
CA ARG A 130 -21.51 14.43 -20.59
C ARG A 130 -22.67 15.07 -19.81
N ARG A 131 -22.44 15.51 -18.57
CA ARG A 131 -23.46 16.05 -17.65
C ARG A 131 -24.60 15.06 -17.37
N GLU A 132 -24.28 13.77 -17.33
CA GLU A 132 -25.24 12.69 -17.09
C GLU A 132 -25.31 12.34 -15.59
N GLY A 133 -26.49 12.57 -14.99
CA GLY A 133 -26.80 12.17 -13.61
C GLY A 133 -26.33 13.14 -12.52
N LYS A 134 -26.66 12.82 -11.27
CA LYS A 134 -26.18 13.54 -10.08
C LYS A 134 -25.03 12.74 -9.46
N LEU A 135 -23.96 13.43 -9.08
CA LEU A 135 -22.84 12.86 -8.34
C LEU A 135 -23.26 12.66 -6.87
N GLU A 136 -23.56 11.44 -6.48
CA GLU A 136 -23.62 11.09 -5.06
C GLU A 136 -22.21 10.81 -4.55
N VAL A 137 -21.60 11.83 -3.95
CA VAL A 137 -20.29 11.69 -3.32
C VAL A 137 -20.48 11.02 -1.96
N LYS A 138 -20.42 9.69 -1.91
CA LYS A 138 -20.28 9.00 -0.62
C LYS A 138 -18.86 9.27 -0.11
N LYS A 139 -18.73 10.12 0.92
CA LYS A 139 -17.46 10.27 1.64
C LYS A 139 -17.16 8.94 2.32
N LEU A 140 -16.05 8.31 1.94
CA LEU A 140 -15.52 7.21 2.74
C LEU A 140 -15.22 7.74 4.13
N THR A 141 -15.78 7.10 5.14
CA THR A 141 -15.50 7.43 6.54
C THR A 141 -14.12 6.88 6.93
N THR A 142 -13.50 7.48 7.94
CA THR A 142 -12.23 6.98 8.51
C THR A 142 -12.33 5.50 8.92
N VAL A 143 -13.52 5.04 9.31
CA VAL A 143 -13.79 3.65 9.72
C VAL A 143 -13.74 2.69 8.54
N GLU A 144 -14.43 3.02 7.44
CA GLU A 144 -14.38 2.21 6.21
C GLU A 144 -12.94 2.05 5.71
N PHE A 145 -12.12 3.09 5.85
CA PHE A 145 -10.70 3.05 5.52
C PHE A 145 -9.87 2.11 6.43
N ILE A 146 -10.04 2.22 7.76
CA ILE A 146 -9.36 1.33 8.71
C ILE A 146 -9.72 -0.12 8.41
N PHE A 147 -10.98 -0.37 8.05
CA PHE A 147 -11.43 -1.71 7.69
C PHE A 147 -10.76 -2.21 6.39
N GLN A 148 -10.69 -1.39 5.35
CA GLN A 148 -10.01 -1.74 4.09
C GLN A 148 -8.52 -2.03 4.28
N ASN A 149 -7.87 -1.38 5.23
CA ASN A 149 -6.44 -1.54 5.51
C ASN A 149 -6.16 -2.34 6.79
N PHE A 150 -7.18 -3.02 7.33
CA PHE A 150 -7.11 -3.66 8.64
C PHE A 150 -5.98 -4.69 8.72
N SER A 151 -5.78 -5.46 7.65
CA SER A 151 -4.71 -6.45 7.55
C SER A 151 -3.31 -5.84 7.68
N ILE A 152 -3.06 -4.72 7.00
CA ILE A 152 -1.78 -3.99 7.02
C ILE A 152 -1.55 -3.39 8.42
N ILE A 153 -2.59 -2.76 8.98
CA ILE A 153 -2.53 -2.15 10.32
C ILE A 153 -2.25 -3.23 11.37
N LEU A 154 -2.97 -4.36 11.33
CA LEU A 154 -2.78 -5.47 12.24
C LEU A 154 -1.37 -6.07 12.14
N PHE A 155 -0.87 -6.26 10.92
CA PHE A 155 0.48 -6.75 10.69
C PHE A 155 1.54 -5.82 11.28
N LEU A 156 1.36 -4.50 11.13
CA LEU A 156 2.26 -3.49 11.67
C LEU A 156 2.25 -3.52 13.21
N ILE A 157 1.07 -3.65 13.83
CA ILE A 157 0.94 -3.83 15.28
C ILE A 157 1.69 -5.08 15.76
N ILE A 158 1.53 -6.22 15.09
CA ILE A 158 2.22 -7.47 15.44
C ILE A 158 3.74 -7.30 15.35
N CYS A 159 4.24 -6.69 14.27
CA CYS A 159 5.68 -6.44 14.12
C CYS A 159 6.22 -5.56 15.24
N LEU A 160 5.50 -4.48 15.60
CA LEU A 160 5.92 -3.58 16.68
C LEU A 160 5.91 -4.26 18.05
N ILE A 161 4.89 -5.08 18.34
CA ILE A 161 4.82 -5.83 19.60
C ILE A 161 6.00 -6.81 19.70
N LEU A 162 6.33 -7.50 18.60
CA LEU A 162 7.45 -8.44 18.57
C LEU A 162 8.79 -7.72 18.81
N VAL A 163 9.04 -6.61 18.10
CA VAL A 163 10.27 -5.81 18.28
C VAL A 163 10.37 -5.30 19.71
N LEU A 164 9.31 -4.71 20.26
CA LEU A 164 9.31 -4.20 21.64
C LEU A 164 9.51 -5.33 22.66
N GLY A 165 8.87 -6.48 22.46
CA GLY A 165 8.98 -7.65 23.34
C GLY A 165 10.38 -8.25 23.34
N LEU A 166 10.99 -8.42 22.16
CA LEU A 166 12.35 -8.95 21.99
C LEU A 166 13.40 -7.97 22.51
N SER A 167 13.27 -6.68 22.21
CA SER A 167 14.15 -5.63 22.75
C SER A 167 14.05 -5.52 24.28
N ASN A 168 12.86 -5.63 24.87
CA ASN A 168 12.69 -5.64 26.32
C ASN A 168 13.27 -6.91 26.98
N ALA A 169 13.19 -8.06 26.30
CA ALA A 169 13.85 -9.28 26.74
C ALA A 169 15.37 -9.15 26.71
N LEU A 170 15.93 -8.46 25.71
CA LEU A 170 17.37 -8.16 25.65
C LEU A 170 17.82 -7.23 26.79
N ILE A 171 17.06 -6.16 27.06
CA ILE A 171 17.42 -5.16 28.08
C ILE A 171 17.32 -5.74 29.50
N ASN A 172 16.28 -6.52 29.79
CA ASN A 172 16.05 -7.06 31.14
C ASN A 172 16.79 -8.39 31.42
N ASN A 173 17.28 -9.08 30.39
CA ASN A 173 18.11 -10.30 30.56
C ASN A 173 19.61 -10.05 30.24
N SER A 174 20.02 -8.79 30.02
CA SER A 174 21.41 -8.34 30.02
C SER A 174 21.84 -7.93 31.42
#